data_AF-A0A9D1DGX3-F1
#
_entry.id   AF-A0A9D1DGX3-F1
#
_cell.length_a   1.000
_cell.length_b   1.000
_cell.length_c   1.000
_cell.angle_alpha   90.00
_cell.angle_beta   90.00
_cell.angle_gamma   90.00
#
_symmetry.space_group_name_H-M   'P 1'
#
loop_
_entity.id
_entity.type
_entity.pdbx_description
1 polymer ?
#
loop_
_entity_poly.entity_id
_entity_poly.type
_entity_poly.pdbx_seq_one_letter_code
_entity_poly.pdbx_strand_id
1 'polypeptide(L)'
;MEQHQSQVNQHLNTSASHIIRRKLYENGGKAIVYSLQGKAYEIRAEADDNAFTCDELPIKPPYEYRVFDIIVDLLERQGGKARKGMGRNFRLGEGHCTEDTIVGAIGLYYAGKKPGESVYDPVFVLAAVLDWAGIAHNRRGYLELTASYQAARQSERNSTK
;
A
#
# COMPACT_ATOMS: atom_id res chain seq x y z
N MET A 1 4.35 32.50 2.93
CA MET A 1 3.43 31.55 2.25
C MET A 1 4.19 30.55 1.37
N GLU A 2 5.28 30.95 0.70
CA GLU A 2 6.11 30.08 -0.16
C GLU A 2 6.74 28.87 0.56
N GLN A 3 7.28 29.03 1.77
CA GLN A 3 7.98 27.94 2.48
C GLN A 3 7.05 26.80 2.94
N HIS A 4 5.77 27.08 3.18
CA HIS A 4 4.79 26.08 3.59
C HIS A 4 4.30 25.23 2.40
N GLN A 5 4.25 25.82 1.20
CA GLN A 5 3.89 25.14 -0.04
C GLN A 5 5.02 24.23 -0.55
N SER A 6 6.28 24.60 -0.30
CA SER A 6 7.45 23.79 -0.67
C SER A 6 7.58 22.50 0.17
N GLN A 7 7.30 22.54 1.48
CA GLN A 7 7.34 21.36 2.35
C GLN A 7 6.20 20.36 2.08
N VAL A 8 4.97 20.86 1.85
CA VAL A 8 3.82 20.02 1.47
C VAL A 8 4.08 19.32 0.13
N ASN A 9 4.67 20.01 -0.84
CA ASN A 9 5.02 19.41 -2.14
C ASN A 9 6.15 18.37 -2.06
N GLN A 10 7.06 18.45 -1.08
CA GLN A 10 8.08 17.43 -0.88
C GLN A 10 7.51 16.19 -0.17
N HIS A 11 6.71 16.35 0.89
CA HIS A 11 6.07 15.23 1.59
C HIS A 11 5.07 14.45 0.71
N LEU A 12 4.47 15.12 -0.28
CA LEU A 12 3.64 14.45 -1.29
C LEU A 12 4.49 13.58 -2.24
N ASN A 13 5.74 13.93 -2.52
CA ASN A 13 6.56 13.26 -3.54
C ASN A 13 7.07 11.86 -3.15
N THR A 14 7.05 11.50 -1.87
CA THR A 14 7.53 10.20 -1.36
C THR A 14 6.47 9.34 -0.69
N SER A 15 5.25 9.87 -0.52
CA SER A 15 4.12 9.04 -0.10
C SER A 15 3.93 7.88 -1.07
N ALA A 16 3.56 6.72 -0.55
CA ALA A 16 3.43 5.51 -1.35
C ALA A 16 2.28 5.67 -2.36
N SER A 17 1.18 6.29 -1.92
CA SER A 17 0.05 6.64 -2.78
C SER A 17 0.49 7.48 -3.97
N HIS A 18 1.27 8.54 -3.74
CA HIS A 18 1.71 9.43 -4.81
C HIS A 18 2.69 8.77 -5.78
N ILE A 19 3.67 8.01 -5.28
CA ILE A 19 4.63 7.30 -6.14
C ILE A 19 3.89 6.32 -7.05
N ILE A 20 2.99 5.51 -6.49
CA ILE A 20 2.23 4.52 -7.25
C ILE A 20 1.31 5.20 -8.26
N ARG A 21 0.57 6.22 -7.82
CA ARG A 21 -0.30 7.01 -8.69
C ARG A 21 0.49 7.58 -9.86
N ARG A 22 1.56 8.32 -9.59
CA ARG A 22 2.42 8.94 -10.62
C ARG A 22 2.94 7.89 -11.60
N LYS A 23 3.54 6.81 -11.09
CA LYS A 23 4.10 5.74 -11.92
C LYS A 23 3.03 5.09 -12.81
N LEU A 24 1.81 4.93 -12.30
CA LEU A 24 0.71 4.37 -13.09
C LEU A 24 0.30 5.30 -14.23
N TYR A 25 0.21 6.61 -13.99
CA TYR A 25 -0.08 7.60 -15.04
C TYR A 25 1.04 7.73 -16.06
N GLU A 26 2.31 7.64 -15.63
CA GLU A 26 3.47 7.58 -16.54
C GLU A 26 3.41 6.35 -17.48
N ASN A 27 2.71 5.29 -17.07
CA ASN A 27 2.42 4.11 -17.91
C ASN A 27 1.08 4.22 -18.67
N GLY A 28 0.56 5.44 -18.88
CA GLY A 28 -0.70 5.65 -19.59
C GLY A 28 -1.94 5.25 -18.78
N GLY A 29 -1.83 5.22 -17.46
CA GLY A 29 -2.93 4.90 -16.53
C GLY A 29 -3.18 3.40 -16.38
N LYS A 30 -2.29 2.54 -16.87
CA LYS A 30 -2.41 1.07 -16.76
C LYS A 30 -1.05 0.42 -16.53
N ALA A 31 -1.03 -0.69 -15.79
CA ALA A 31 0.19 -1.48 -15.62
C ALA A 31 -0.13 -2.95 -15.35
N ILE A 32 0.78 -3.84 -15.76
CA ILE A 32 0.78 -5.24 -15.37
C ILE A 32 1.74 -5.41 -14.19
N VAL A 33 1.23 -5.89 -13.05
CA VAL A 33 2.01 -6.23 -11.87
C VAL A 33 1.97 -7.74 -11.62
N TYR A 34 3.00 -8.28 -10.98
CA TYR A 34 3.16 -9.72 -10.83
C TYR A 34 3.16 -10.15 -9.36
N SER A 35 2.41 -11.21 -9.05
CA SER A 35 2.55 -11.92 -7.79
C SER A 35 3.92 -12.60 -7.66
N LEU A 36 4.24 -13.05 -6.46
CA LEU A 36 5.39 -13.93 -6.18
C LEU A 36 5.45 -15.21 -7.04
N GLN A 37 4.30 -15.68 -7.52
CA GLN A 37 4.19 -16.90 -8.32
C GLN A 37 4.17 -16.59 -9.83
N GLY A 38 4.38 -15.33 -10.22
CA GLY A 38 4.35 -14.89 -11.62
C GLY A 38 2.95 -14.68 -12.20
N LYS A 39 1.87 -14.88 -11.41
CA LYS A 39 0.52 -14.48 -11.86
C LYS A 39 0.49 -12.96 -12.10
N ALA A 40 0.08 -12.57 -13.30
CA ALA A 40 -0.12 -11.18 -13.70
C ALA A 40 -1.46 -10.63 -13.21
N TYR A 41 -1.48 -9.35 -12.86
CA TYR A 41 -2.67 -8.56 -12.56
C TYR A 41 -2.58 -7.24 -13.30
N GLU A 42 -3.65 -6.85 -14.00
CA GLU A 42 -3.75 -5.52 -14.59
C GLU A 42 -4.35 -4.55 -13.57
N ILE A 43 -3.64 -3.46 -13.31
CA ILE A 43 -4.15 -2.32 -12.54
C ILE A 43 -4.44 -1.16 -13.50
N ARG A 44 -5.54 -0.44 -13.25
CA ARG A 44 -5.99 0.69 -14.07
C ARG A 44 -6.32 1.88 -13.17
N ALA A 45 -5.90 3.07 -13.56
CA ALA A 45 -6.28 4.29 -12.87
C ALA A 45 -7.77 4.59 -13.15
N GLU A 46 -8.50 5.01 -12.12
CA GLU A 46 -9.86 5.51 -12.28
C GLU A 46 -9.87 6.96 -12.79
N ALA A 47 -11.00 7.39 -13.34
CA ALA A 47 -11.15 8.75 -13.89
C ALA A 47 -11.11 9.85 -12.83
N ASP A 48 -11.37 9.50 -11.56
CA ASP A 48 -11.36 10.42 -10.41
C ASP A 48 -9.96 10.76 -9.91
N ASP A 49 -8.92 10.14 -10.49
CA ASP A 49 -7.51 10.38 -10.18
C ASP A 49 -7.09 10.04 -8.73
N ASN A 50 -7.96 9.40 -7.96
CA ASN A 50 -7.72 9.02 -6.57
C ASN A 50 -7.77 7.52 -6.33
N ALA A 51 -8.34 6.75 -7.26
CA ALA A 51 -8.51 5.32 -7.13
C ALA A 51 -7.89 4.52 -8.30
N PHE A 52 -7.79 3.21 -8.09
CA PHE A 52 -7.41 2.26 -9.11
C PHE A 52 -8.30 1.01 -9.04
N THR A 53 -8.44 0.33 -10.16
CA THR A 53 -9.16 -0.94 -10.29
C THR A 53 -8.25 -2.08 -10.72
N CYS A 54 -8.67 -3.28 -10.36
CA CYS A 54 -8.09 -4.55 -10.77
C CYS A 54 -9.22 -5.58 -10.78
N ASP A 55 -9.30 -6.43 -11.80
CA ASP A 55 -10.42 -7.37 -11.95
C ASP A 55 -10.46 -8.39 -10.79
N GLU A 56 -9.31 -8.71 -10.21
CA GLU A 56 -9.19 -9.55 -9.00
C GLU A 56 -9.50 -8.83 -7.68
N LEU A 57 -9.73 -7.51 -7.70
CA LEU A 57 -10.21 -6.72 -6.57
C LEU A 57 -11.62 -6.19 -6.86
N PRO A 58 -12.67 -7.04 -6.96
CA PRO A 58 -14.02 -6.64 -7.33
C PRO A 58 -14.78 -5.98 -6.16
N ILE A 59 -14.19 -4.98 -5.52
CA ILE A 59 -14.79 -4.21 -4.43
C ILE A 59 -15.35 -2.90 -4.97
N LYS A 60 -16.49 -2.47 -4.43
CA LYS A 60 -17.09 -1.16 -4.69
C LYS A 60 -17.27 -0.38 -3.38
N PRO A 61 -16.81 0.89 -3.30
CA PRO A 61 -16.02 1.60 -4.31
C PRO A 61 -14.61 0.97 -4.51
N PRO A 62 -13.91 1.29 -5.62
CA PRO A 62 -12.53 0.85 -5.83
C PRO A 62 -11.56 1.30 -4.73
N TYR A 63 -10.36 0.75 -4.71
CA TYR A 63 -9.35 1.16 -3.74
C TYR A 63 -8.77 2.53 -4.09
N GLU A 64 -8.78 3.44 -3.12
CA GLU A 64 -8.01 4.68 -3.18
C GLU A 64 -6.52 4.39 -2.98
N TYR A 65 -5.65 5.19 -3.58
CA TYR A 65 -4.19 5.03 -3.43
C TYR A 65 -3.71 5.14 -1.97
N ARG A 66 -4.46 5.81 -1.09
CA ARG A 66 -4.16 5.91 0.34
C ARG A 66 -4.01 4.56 1.04
N VAL A 67 -4.56 3.47 0.49
CA VAL A 67 -4.37 2.12 1.03
C VAL A 67 -2.88 1.76 1.12
N PHE A 68 -2.06 2.26 0.18
CA PHE A 68 -0.62 2.01 0.17
C PHE A 68 0.10 2.78 1.28
N ASP A 69 -0.35 3.98 1.62
CA ASP A 69 0.21 4.74 2.74
C ASP A 69 -0.05 4.00 4.06
N ILE A 70 -1.26 3.46 4.26
CA ILE A 70 -1.58 2.63 5.44
C ILE A 70 -0.63 1.43 5.57
N ILE A 71 -0.32 0.76 4.45
CA ILE A 71 0.61 -0.38 4.45
C ILE A 71 2.02 0.10 4.81
N VAL A 72 2.50 1.19 4.20
CA VAL A 72 3.84 1.71 4.47
C VAL A 72 3.96 2.19 5.92
N ASP A 73 2.97 2.88 6.46
CA ASP A 73 2.95 3.32 7.86
C ASP A 73 3.00 2.14 8.83
N LEU A 74 2.33 1.02 8.51
CA LEU A 74 2.47 -0.22 9.28
C LEU A 74 3.91 -0.75 9.21
N LEU A 75 4.48 -0.82 8.00
CA LEU A 75 5.84 -1.32 7.81
C LEU A 75 6.84 -0.46 8.59
N GLU A 76 6.75 0.87 8.51
CA GLU A 76 7.62 1.79 9.25
C GLU A 76 7.49 1.61 10.76
N ARG A 77 6.26 1.48 11.30
CA ARG A 77 6.01 1.20 12.72
C ARG A 77 6.63 -0.11 13.19
N GLN A 78 6.80 -1.09 12.30
CA GLN A 78 7.39 -2.41 12.60
C GLN A 78 8.85 -2.55 12.16
N GLY A 79 9.56 -1.44 11.98
CA GLY A 79 10.99 -1.48 11.62
C GLY A 79 11.25 -1.89 10.17
N GLY A 80 10.30 -1.59 9.28
CA GLY A 80 10.40 -1.79 7.83
C GLY A 80 9.77 -3.09 7.33
N LYS A 81 9.17 -3.92 8.19
CA LYS A 81 8.69 -5.26 7.81
C LYS A 81 7.42 -5.66 8.56
N ALA A 82 6.45 -6.25 7.86
CA ALA A 82 5.21 -6.74 8.47
C ALA A 82 4.69 -8.00 7.77
N ARG A 83 4.01 -8.87 8.53
CA ARG A 83 3.37 -10.07 7.99
C ARG A 83 2.16 -9.69 7.14
N LYS A 84 1.89 -10.45 6.08
CA LYS A 84 0.72 -10.23 5.21
C LYS A 84 -0.61 -10.47 5.93
N GLY A 85 -0.64 -11.50 6.78
CA GLY A 85 -1.85 -11.99 7.43
C GLY A 85 -2.71 -12.88 6.54
N MET A 86 -3.85 -13.32 7.06
CA MET A 86 -4.76 -14.29 6.44
C MET A 86 -6.23 -13.88 6.67
N GLY A 87 -6.65 -12.75 6.08
CA GLY A 87 -7.99 -12.18 6.32
C GLY A 87 -9.14 -13.05 5.78
N ARG A 88 -8.84 -13.99 4.88
CA ARG A 88 -9.81 -15.00 4.41
C ARG A 88 -10.10 -16.09 5.44
N ASN A 89 -9.18 -16.32 6.38
CA ASN A 89 -9.23 -17.46 7.32
C ASN A 89 -9.58 -17.02 8.76
N PHE A 90 -9.31 -15.77 9.11
CA PHE A 90 -9.53 -15.24 10.45
C PHE A 90 -10.32 -13.93 10.41
N ARG A 91 -11.15 -13.71 11.43
CA ARG A 91 -11.81 -12.42 11.66
C ARG A 91 -10.79 -11.38 12.12
N LEU A 92 -11.11 -10.11 11.93
CA LEU A 92 -10.25 -9.01 12.36
C LEU A 92 -9.97 -9.09 13.87
N GLY A 93 -8.70 -9.01 14.24
CA GLY A 93 -8.25 -9.11 15.65
C GLY A 93 -7.98 -10.54 16.12
N GLU A 94 -8.16 -11.55 15.28
CA GLU A 94 -7.95 -12.96 15.64
C GLU A 94 -6.83 -13.60 14.82
N GLY A 95 -6.14 -14.57 15.42
CA GLY A 95 -5.17 -15.44 14.74
C GLY A 95 -4.16 -14.69 13.86
N HIS A 96 -4.25 -14.88 12.55
CA HIS A 96 -3.37 -14.23 11.57
C HIS A 96 -4.02 -13.02 10.85
N CYS A 97 -5.05 -12.41 11.43
CA CYS A 97 -5.69 -11.18 10.93
C CYS A 97 -5.74 -10.09 12.03
N THR A 98 -4.65 -9.97 12.78
CA THR A 98 -4.45 -8.93 13.80
C THR A 98 -3.93 -7.63 13.20
N GLU A 99 -4.02 -6.53 13.94
CA GLU A 99 -3.66 -5.18 13.49
C GLU A 99 -2.19 -5.04 13.03
N ASP A 100 -1.29 -5.86 13.57
CA ASP A 100 0.12 -5.93 13.18
C ASP A 100 0.34 -6.69 11.85
N THR A 101 -0.72 -7.19 11.22
CA THR A 101 -0.66 -7.77 9.87
C THR A 101 -1.17 -6.77 8.83
N ILE A 102 -0.66 -6.85 7.60
CA ILE A 102 -1.05 -5.96 6.51
C ILE A 102 -2.57 -6.01 6.26
N VAL A 103 -3.15 -7.21 6.17
CA VAL A 103 -4.61 -7.36 5.98
C VAL A 103 -5.41 -6.83 7.17
N GLY A 104 -4.92 -7.01 8.40
CA GLY A 104 -5.58 -6.48 9.59
C GLY A 104 -5.53 -4.96 9.66
N ALA A 105 -4.39 -4.36 9.34
CA ALA A 105 -4.24 -2.91 9.25
C ALA A 105 -5.13 -2.30 8.16
N ILE A 106 -5.23 -2.93 6.98
CA ILE A 106 -6.17 -2.49 5.93
C ILE A 106 -7.61 -2.59 6.44
N GLY A 107 -7.98 -3.72 7.06
CA GLY A 107 -9.32 -3.90 7.63
C GLY A 107 -9.69 -2.81 8.63
N LEU A 108 -8.81 -2.55 9.59
CA LEU A 108 -9.05 -1.59 10.67
C LEU A 108 -8.98 -0.13 10.17
N TYR A 109 -7.87 0.25 9.52
CA TYR A 109 -7.54 1.65 9.25
C TYR A 109 -8.04 2.16 7.90
N TYR A 110 -8.17 1.28 6.89
CA TYR A 110 -8.68 1.68 5.58
C TYR A 110 -10.18 1.39 5.45
N ALA A 111 -10.62 0.19 5.83
CA ALA A 111 -12.01 -0.25 5.66
C ALA A 111 -12.91 0.08 6.87
N GLY A 112 -12.35 0.58 7.98
CA GLY A 112 -13.10 0.97 9.18
C GLY A 112 -13.80 -0.20 9.88
N LYS A 113 -13.29 -1.43 9.70
CA LYS A 113 -13.86 -2.64 10.28
C LYS A 113 -13.54 -2.72 11.77
N LYS A 114 -14.41 -3.40 12.51
CA LYS A 114 -14.28 -3.64 13.95
C LYS A 114 -13.74 -5.05 14.23
N PRO A 115 -13.06 -5.26 15.38
CA PRO A 115 -12.67 -6.60 15.79
C PRO A 115 -13.85 -7.59 15.77
N GLY A 116 -13.60 -8.81 15.31
CA GLY A 116 -14.61 -9.86 15.12
C GLY A 116 -15.35 -9.80 13.78
N GLU A 117 -15.15 -8.77 12.96
CA GLU A 117 -15.73 -8.69 11.61
C GLU A 117 -14.85 -9.40 10.57
N SER A 118 -15.49 -9.93 9.52
CA SER A 118 -14.77 -10.45 8.35
C SER A 118 -14.21 -9.30 7.51
N VAL A 119 -13.01 -9.49 6.99
CA VAL A 119 -12.33 -8.53 6.10
C VAL A 119 -12.11 -9.15 4.73
N TYR A 120 -12.08 -8.31 3.70
CA TYR A 120 -11.59 -8.72 2.40
C TYR A 120 -10.06 -8.79 2.43
N ASP A 121 -9.46 -9.75 1.72
CA ASP A 121 -8.00 -9.92 1.65
C ASP A 121 -7.48 -9.51 0.26
N PRO A 122 -7.04 -8.23 0.10
CA PRO A 122 -6.53 -7.69 -1.16
C PRO A 122 -5.01 -7.86 -1.30
N VAL A 123 -4.34 -8.46 -0.31
CA VAL A 123 -2.88 -8.30 -0.12
C VAL A 123 -2.08 -8.79 -1.32
N PHE A 124 -2.57 -9.80 -2.04
CA PHE A 124 -1.88 -10.35 -3.20
C PHE A 124 -1.66 -9.34 -4.34
N VAL A 125 -2.64 -8.47 -4.63
CA VAL A 125 -2.47 -7.38 -5.61
C VAL A 125 -1.68 -6.24 -4.99
N LEU A 126 -2.04 -5.78 -3.80
CA LEU A 126 -1.40 -4.61 -3.18
C LEU A 126 0.11 -4.82 -2.96
N ALA A 127 0.51 -6.04 -2.57
CA ALA A 127 1.91 -6.43 -2.46
C ALA A 127 2.62 -6.41 -3.82
N ALA A 128 1.97 -6.84 -4.90
CA ALA A 128 2.54 -6.80 -6.24
C ALA A 128 2.73 -5.35 -6.72
N VAL A 129 1.79 -4.45 -6.41
CA VAL A 129 1.90 -3.02 -6.76
C VAL A 129 3.05 -2.34 -6.01
N LEU A 130 3.21 -2.60 -4.71
CA LEU A 130 4.31 -2.04 -3.92
C LEU A 130 5.69 -2.49 -4.42
N ASP A 131 5.82 -3.74 -4.86
CA ASP A 131 7.06 -4.28 -5.42
C ASP A 131 7.34 -3.74 -6.81
N TRP A 132 6.32 -3.70 -7.67
CA TRP A 132 6.41 -3.05 -8.97
C TRP A 132 6.83 -1.57 -8.84
N ALA A 133 6.32 -0.86 -7.83
CA ALA A 133 6.68 0.54 -7.57
C ALA A 133 8.09 0.71 -6.95
N GLY A 134 8.75 -0.37 -6.51
CA GLY A 134 10.05 -0.32 -5.85
C GLY A 134 10.00 0.17 -4.40
N ILE A 135 8.81 0.15 -3.77
CA ILE A 135 8.58 0.62 -2.40
C ILE A 135 8.85 -0.48 -1.38
N ALA A 136 8.36 -1.70 -1.64
CA ALA A 136 8.55 -2.84 -0.75
C ALA A 136 8.73 -4.14 -1.53
N HIS A 137 9.65 -4.99 -1.06
CA HIS A 137 9.83 -6.33 -1.58
C HIS A 137 8.63 -7.21 -1.22
N ASN A 138 8.01 -7.79 -2.25
CA ASN A 138 6.99 -8.81 -2.08
C ASN A 138 7.66 -10.13 -1.69
N ARG A 139 7.55 -10.56 -0.42
CA ARG A 139 8.17 -11.81 0.07
C ARG A 139 7.11 -12.81 0.52
N ARG A 140 7.51 -14.09 0.65
CA ARG A 140 6.60 -15.15 1.10
C ARG A 140 6.19 -14.90 2.55
N GLY A 141 4.93 -14.53 2.76
CA GLY A 141 4.34 -14.28 4.09
C GLY A 141 4.53 -12.86 4.65
N TYR A 142 5.34 -11.99 4.04
CA TYR A 142 5.59 -10.64 4.54
C TYR A 142 5.88 -9.63 3.42
N LEU A 143 5.84 -8.34 3.75
CA LEU A 143 6.44 -7.25 2.98
C LEU A 143 7.58 -6.63 3.75
N GLU A 144 8.54 -6.06 3.03
CA GLU A 144 9.72 -5.39 3.58
C GLU A 144 10.05 -4.17 2.73
N LEU A 145 10.15 -2.98 3.33
CA LEU A 145 10.49 -1.76 2.63
C LEU A 145 11.86 -1.87 1.97
N THR A 146 12.00 -1.35 0.74
CA THR A 146 13.28 -1.31 0.05
C THR A 146 14.24 -0.32 0.73
N ALA A 147 15.54 -0.60 0.67
CA ALA A 147 16.55 0.30 1.23
C ALA A 147 16.51 1.69 0.57
N SER A 148 16.25 1.75 -0.74
CA SER A 148 16.10 3.01 -1.49
C SER A 148 14.91 3.83 -1.00
N TYR A 149 13.75 3.20 -0.78
CA TYR A 149 12.57 3.89 -0.27
C TYR A 149 12.78 4.39 1.16
N GLN A 150 13.38 3.56 2.03
CA GLN A 150 13.71 3.96 3.40
C GLN A 150 14.68 5.14 3.44
N ALA A 151 15.73 5.14 2.61
CA ALA A 151 16.68 6.24 2.52
C ALA A 151 16.02 7.54 2.05
N ALA A 152 15.12 7.47 1.05
CA ALA A 152 14.35 8.63 0.60
C ALA A 152 13.48 9.20 1.75
N ARG A 153 12.72 8.36 2.45
CA ARG A 153 11.89 8.77 3.60
C ARG A 153 12.71 9.38 4.75
N GLN A 154 13.90 8.86 5.02
CA GLN A 154 14.78 9.39 6.07
C GLN A 154 15.35 10.76 5.71
N SER A 155 15.76 10.95 4.44
CA SER A 155 16.30 12.23 3.98
C SER A 155 15.29 13.37 4.14
N GLU A 156 14.00 13.12 3.88
CA GLU A 156 12.94 14.11 4.07
C GLU A 156 12.65 14.42 5.53
N ARG A 157 12.58 13.39 6.38
CA ARG A 157 12.40 13.58 7.82
C ARG A 157 13.52 14.41 8.44
N ASN A 158 14.75 14.25 7.96
CA ASN A 158 15.90 15.03 8.42
C ASN A 158 15.91 16.46 7.86
N SER A 159 15.32 16.70 6.68
CA SER A 159 15.19 18.03 6.07
C SER A 159 14.07 18.89 6.69
N THR A 160 13.23 18.28 7.54
CA THR A 160 12.09 18.94 8.22
C THR A 160 12.38 19.24 9.70
N LYS A 161 13.57 18.89 10.20
CA LYS A 161 14.08 19.25 11.53
C LYS A 161 15.05 20.42 11.42
#